data_AF-A0A971KXE5-F1
#
_entry.id   AF-A0A971KXE5-F1
#
_cell.length_a   1.000
_cell.length_b   1.000
_cell.length_c   1.000
_cell.angle_alpha   90.00
_cell.angle_beta   90.00
_cell.angle_gamma   90.00
#
_symmetry.space_group_name_H-M   'P 1'
#
loop_
_entity.id
_entity.type
_entity.pdbx_description
1 polymer ?
#
loop_
_entity_poly.entity_id
_entity_poly.type
_entity_poly.pdbx_seq_one_letter_code
_entity_poly.pdbx_strand_id
1 'polypeptide(L)'
;MKGFHDYAWGIYLIIVGILFIVKYRYNLRISMPKMIIGLFLVFFGLYVLSGDGWTGFKSENSIFFSNGVIRSIGEDRECNIVFSNAEIDLDEALIVEKTRDIEINVIFSNATLILSSDKPIVVEASTAFGATEAPDGVSAAFGEYVYRTPGTRQEDDEHIKIKANTVFGKLTIEVRHN
;
A
#
# COMPACT_ATOMS: atom_id res chain seq x y z
N MET A 1 22.96 -11.95 5.46
CA MET A 1 23.77 -12.61 4.41
C MET A 1 24.05 -11.58 3.32
N LYS A 2 25.29 -11.11 3.15
CA LYS A 2 25.68 -10.26 2.00
C LYS A 2 25.66 -11.16 0.77
N GLY A 3 24.66 -11.05 -0.11
CA GLY A 3 24.48 -12.09 -1.13
C GLY A 3 23.85 -11.68 -2.45
N PHE A 4 23.08 -10.59 -2.52
CA PHE A 4 22.43 -10.20 -3.77
C PHE A 4 22.77 -8.76 -4.19
N HIS A 5 22.83 -7.84 -3.24
CA HIS A 5 23.16 -6.44 -3.48
C HIS A 5 24.57 -6.25 -4.09
N ASP A 6 25.56 -7.03 -3.63
CA ASP A 6 26.96 -6.89 -4.08
C ASP A 6 27.15 -7.38 -5.53
N TYR A 7 26.31 -8.32 -5.99
CA TYR A 7 26.40 -8.90 -7.35
C TYR A 7 25.35 -8.35 -8.31
N ALA A 8 24.38 -7.58 -7.81
CA ALA A 8 23.30 -6.97 -8.55
C ALA A 8 23.77 -6.28 -9.84
N TRP A 9 24.75 -5.39 -9.69
CA TRP A 9 25.33 -4.63 -10.80
C TRP A 9 26.11 -5.51 -11.78
N GLY A 10 26.80 -6.55 -11.28
CA GLY A 10 27.52 -7.50 -12.12
C GLY A 10 26.56 -8.33 -12.99
N ILE A 11 25.51 -8.88 -12.38
CA ILE A 11 24.47 -9.62 -13.08
C ILE A 11 23.78 -8.73 -14.12
N TYR A 12 23.44 -7.49 -13.75
CA TYR A 12 22.85 -6.52 -14.67
C TYR A 12 23.74 -6.28 -15.91
N LEU A 13 25.04 -6.03 -15.71
CA LEU A 13 25.98 -5.81 -16.82
C LEU A 13 26.15 -7.07 -17.69
N ILE A 14 26.16 -8.26 -17.10
CA ILE A 14 26.22 -9.53 -17.84
C ILE A 14 24.98 -9.70 -18.73
N ILE A 15 23.78 -9.44 -18.20
CA ILE A 15 22.53 -9.54 -18.98
C ILE A 15 22.53 -8.51 -20.12
N VAL A 16 22.93 -7.27 -19.86
CA VAL A 16 23.09 -6.25 -20.91
C VAL A 16 24.08 -6.72 -21.98
N GLY A 17 25.22 -7.28 -21.58
CA GLY A 17 26.21 -7.82 -22.52
C GLY A 17 25.67 -8.94 -23.40
N ILE A 18 24.93 -9.89 -22.81
CA ILE A 18 24.26 -10.97 -23.56
C ILE A 18 23.25 -10.38 -24.55
N LEU A 19 22.47 -9.37 -24.15
CA LEU A 19 21.53 -8.69 -25.05
C LEU A 19 22.22 -8.04 -26.26
N PHE A 20 23.41 -7.46 -26.07
CA PHE A 20 24.22 -6.95 -27.18
C PHE A 20 24.64 -8.05 -28.17
N ILE A 21 25.11 -9.19 -27.67
CA ILE A 21 25.52 -10.32 -28.50
C ILE A 21 24.32 -10.86 -29.29
N VAL A 22 23.18 -11.07 -28.63
CA VAL A 22 21.95 -11.57 -29.25
C VAL A 22 21.46 -10.60 -30.32
N LYS A 23 21.38 -9.29 -30.03
CA LYS A 23 20.97 -8.32 -31.04
C LYS A 23 21.86 -8.37 -32.27
N TYR A 24 23.19 -8.39 -32.07
CA TYR A 24 24.13 -8.37 -33.18
C TYR A 24 24.05 -9.65 -34.01
N ARG A 25 24.00 -10.82 -33.35
CA ARG A 25 23.95 -12.12 -34.03
C ARG A 25 22.69 -12.36 -34.85
N TYR A 26 21.54 -11.87 -34.35
CA TYR A 26 20.22 -12.07 -34.98
C TYR A 26 19.73 -10.82 -35.73
N ASN A 27 20.54 -9.77 -35.82
CA ASN A 27 20.21 -8.50 -36.46
C ASN A 27 18.83 -7.94 -36.03
N LEU A 28 18.54 -8.02 -34.73
CA LEU A 28 17.25 -7.58 -34.19
C LEU A 28 17.11 -6.07 -34.33
N ARG A 29 16.04 -5.62 -35.00
CA ARG A 29 15.70 -4.20 -35.17
C ARG A 29 15.05 -3.62 -33.91
N ILE A 30 15.77 -3.67 -32.80
CA ILE A 30 15.31 -3.17 -31.50
C ILE A 30 16.24 -2.05 -31.01
N SER A 31 15.68 -1.02 -30.38
CA SER A 31 16.46 0.10 -29.82
C SER A 31 17.19 -0.34 -28.55
N MET A 32 18.52 -0.28 -28.53
CA MET A 32 19.31 -0.68 -27.36
C MET A 32 19.07 0.18 -26.12
N PRO A 33 19.03 1.52 -26.23
CA PRO A 33 18.76 2.36 -25.06
C PRO A 33 17.43 2.01 -24.40
N LYS A 34 16.38 1.72 -25.19
CA LYS A 34 15.07 1.32 -24.67
C LYS A 34 15.14 -0.01 -23.90
N MET A 35 15.88 -0.99 -24.41
CA MET A 35 16.05 -2.28 -23.71
C MET A 35 16.84 -2.12 -22.41
N ILE A 36 17.90 -1.33 -22.41
CA ILE A 36 18.73 -1.10 -21.21
C ILE A 36 17.91 -0.39 -20.14
N ILE A 37 17.17 0.67 -20.49
CA ILE A 37 16.29 1.40 -19.56
C ILE A 37 15.18 0.48 -19.04
N GLY A 38 14.56 -0.31 -19.92
CA GLY A 38 13.53 -1.28 -19.52
C GLY A 38 14.07 -2.31 -18.54
N LEU A 39 15.24 -2.89 -18.83
CA LEU A 39 15.89 -3.85 -17.94
C LEU A 39 16.28 -3.20 -16.61
N PHE A 40 16.76 -1.94 -16.63
CA PHE A 40 17.05 -1.19 -15.42
C PHE A 40 15.80 -0.99 -14.56
N LEU A 41 14.67 -0.61 -15.15
CA LEU A 41 13.40 -0.46 -14.43
C LEU A 41 12.92 -1.78 -13.82
N VAL A 42 13.05 -2.89 -14.56
CA VAL A 42 12.73 -4.23 -14.01
C VAL A 42 13.64 -4.57 -12.84
N PHE A 43 14.95 -4.35 -12.98
CA PHE A 43 15.93 -4.62 -11.93
C PHE A 43 15.71 -3.75 -10.70
N PHE A 44 15.40 -2.46 -10.91
CA PHE A 44 15.04 -1.51 -9.86
C PHE A 44 13.73 -1.91 -9.18
N GLY A 45 12.74 -2.37 -9.93
CA GLY A 45 11.51 -2.93 -9.39
C GLY A 45 11.80 -4.12 -8.47
N LEU A 46 12.57 -5.11 -8.93
CA LEU A 46 12.98 -6.27 -8.13
C LEU A 46 13.78 -5.87 -6.88
N TYR A 47 14.61 -4.83 -6.98
CA TYR A 47 15.37 -4.27 -5.86
C TYR A 47 14.43 -3.71 -4.78
N VAL A 48 13.41 -2.94 -5.19
CA VAL A 48 12.38 -2.42 -4.28
C VAL A 48 11.58 -3.57 -3.65
N LEU A 49 11.22 -4.60 -4.42
CA LEU A 49 10.51 -5.78 -3.90
C LEU A 49 11.34 -6.60 -2.90
N SER A 50 12.67 -6.49 -2.93
CA SER A 50 13.58 -7.24 -2.04
C SER A 50 13.69 -6.65 -0.63
N GLY A 51 12.93 -5.59 -0.31
CA GLY A 51 12.78 -5.05 1.04
C GLY A 51 13.88 -4.10 1.53
N ASP A 52 15.06 -4.12 0.91
CA ASP A 52 16.19 -3.23 1.28
C ASP A 52 16.12 -1.84 0.62
N GLY A 53 15.31 -1.66 -0.44
CA GLY A 53 15.22 -0.41 -1.19
C GLY A 53 14.37 0.69 -0.56
N TRP A 54 13.62 0.39 0.51
CA TRP A 54 12.57 1.25 1.05
C TRP A 54 12.76 1.61 2.53
N THR A 55 14.01 1.64 3.00
CA THR A 55 14.38 1.89 4.41
C THR A 55 13.94 3.24 4.98
N GLY A 56 13.48 4.18 4.14
CA GLY A 56 12.93 5.48 4.56
C GLY A 56 11.46 5.49 5.01
N PHE A 57 10.71 4.40 4.82
CA PHE A 57 9.29 4.29 5.21
C PHE A 57 9.07 3.28 6.36
N LYS A 58 10.15 2.90 7.03
CA LYS A 58 10.13 1.97 8.16
C LYS A 58 9.62 2.69 9.44
N SER A 59 8.38 3.16 9.40
CA SER A 59 7.61 3.40 10.62
C SER A 59 7.26 2.03 11.22
N GLU A 60 7.20 1.92 12.54
CA GLU A 60 6.96 0.68 13.30
C GLU A 60 5.67 -0.06 12.89
N ASN A 61 4.84 0.59 12.07
CA ASN A 61 3.50 0.20 11.70
C ASN A 61 3.26 -0.11 10.22
N SER A 62 4.33 -0.33 9.47
CA SER A 62 4.28 -0.61 8.04
C SER A 62 4.43 -2.11 7.74
N ILE A 63 3.42 -2.70 7.07
CA ILE A 63 3.47 -4.11 6.64
C ILE A 63 3.93 -4.15 5.19
N PHE A 64 5.19 -4.56 5.01
CA PHE A 64 5.81 -4.79 3.71
C PHE A 64 6.00 -6.29 3.47
N PHE A 65 5.49 -6.81 2.36
CA PHE A 65 5.65 -8.22 1.93
C PHE A 65 5.25 -9.27 2.98
N SER A 66 4.25 -8.97 3.80
CA SER A 66 3.79 -9.88 4.85
C SER A 66 2.28 -9.83 4.98
N ASN A 67 1.72 -10.94 5.45
CA ASN A 67 0.34 -10.96 5.90
C ASN A 67 0.31 -10.74 7.41
N GLY A 68 -0.46 -9.78 7.88
CA GLY A 68 -0.48 -9.45 9.30
C GLY A 68 -1.72 -8.68 9.72
N VAL A 69 -2.00 -8.76 11.02
CA VAL A 69 -3.07 -8.01 11.67
C VAL A 69 -2.46 -6.82 12.39
N ILE A 70 -2.85 -5.61 12.00
CA ILE A 70 -2.43 -4.35 12.63
C ILE A 70 -3.51 -3.97 13.64
N ARG A 71 -3.19 -4.08 14.93
CA ARG A 71 -4.13 -3.78 16.04
C ARG A 71 -3.91 -2.42 16.70
N SER A 72 -2.79 -1.77 16.42
CA SER A 72 -2.48 -0.44 16.94
C SER A 72 -1.72 0.32 15.88
N ILE A 73 -2.12 1.56 15.59
CA ILE A 73 -1.35 2.47 14.73
C ILE A 73 -0.38 3.22 15.64
N GLY A 74 0.92 3.13 15.35
CA GLY A 74 2.00 3.74 16.13
C GLY A 74 1.90 5.27 16.21
N GLU A 75 2.84 5.91 16.91
CA GLU A 75 2.81 7.36 17.19
C GLU A 75 2.72 8.24 15.93
N ASP A 76 3.27 7.77 14.81
CA ASP A 76 3.28 8.45 13.52
C ASP A 76 1.90 8.47 12.84
N ARG A 77 0.94 7.63 13.29
CA ARG A 77 -0.46 7.56 12.79
C ARG A 77 -0.62 7.27 11.30
N GLU A 78 0.46 6.85 10.66
CA GLU A 78 0.51 6.45 9.27
C GLU A 78 0.69 4.93 9.18
N CYS A 79 -0.13 4.30 8.35
CA CYS A 79 -0.04 2.89 8.05
C CYS A 79 0.13 2.69 6.55
N ASN A 80 1.32 2.25 6.14
CA ASN A 80 1.63 1.94 4.75
C ASN A 80 1.63 0.42 4.56
N ILE A 81 0.70 -0.06 3.71
CA ILE A 81 0.54 -1.46 3.34
C ILE A 81 0.93 -1.57 1.87
N VAL A 82 2.09 -2.18 1.60
CA VAL A 82 2.66 -2.24 0.27
C VAL A 82 3.06 -3.67 -0.11
N PHE A 83 2.56 -4.15 -1.26
CA PHE A 83 2.68 -5.53 -1.72
C PHE A 83 2.29 -6.58 -0.66
N SER A 84 1.23 -6.33 0.08
CA SER A 84 0.83 -7.11 1.26
C SER A 84 -0.67 -7.43 1.27
N ASN A 85 -1.09 -8.38 2.11
CA ASN A 85 -2.48 -8.52 2.52
C ASN A 85 -2.58 -8.24 4.02
N ALA A 86 -3.29 -7.19 4.43
CA ALA A 86 -3.34 -6.79 5.83
C ALA A 86 -4.77 -6.66 6.36
N GLU A 87 -4.95 -6.99 7.63
CA GLU A 87 -6.19 -6.74 8.37
C GLU A 87 -5.89 -5.67 9.42
N ILE A 88 -6.55 -4.53 9.34
CA ILE A 88 -6.37 -3.40 10.23
C ILE A 88 -7.56 -3.40 11.18
N ASP A 89 -7.35 -3.85 12.42
CA ASP A 89 -8.39 -3.92 13.43
C ASP A 89 -8.31 -2.70 14.35
N LEU A 90 -9.22 -1.74 14.16
CA LEU A 90 -9.36 -0.53 14.99
C LEU A 90 -10.54 -0.62 15.97
N ASP A 91 -11.13 -1.81 16.12
CA ASP A 91 -12.25 -2.06 17.02
C ASP A 91 -11.81 -1.92 18.50
N GLU A 92 -10.72 -2.60 18.87
CA GLU A 92 -10.20 -2.63 20.24
C GLU A 92 -9.26 -1.47 20.58
N ALA A 93 -8.83 -0.68 19.60
CA ALA A 93 -7.97 0.47 19.85
C ALA A 93 -8.74 1.47 20.74
N LEU A 94 -8.35 1.51 22.01
CA LEU A 94 -8.72 2.52 23.01
C LEU A 94 -8.18 3.87 22.53
N ILE A 95 -8.99 4.58 21.74
CA ILE A 95 -8.68 5.94 21.30
C ILE A 95 -8.95 6.87 22.49
N VAL A 96 -8.04 6.81 23.46
CA VAL A 96 -7.87 7.79 24.51
C VAL A 96 -7.19 8.97 23.84
N GLU A 97 -7.90 10.11 23.82
CA GLU A 97 -7.50 11.43 23.27
C GLU A 97 -8.02 11.79 21.88
N LYS A 98 -9.17 12.49 21.92
CA LYS A 98 -9.70 13.54 21.03
C LYS A 98 -9.09 13.66 19.63
N THR A 99 -9.96 13.53 18.63
CA THR A 99 -9.88 14.06 17.26
C THR A 99 -8.49 13.92 16.63
N ARG A 100 -8.20 12.75 16.05
CA ARG A 100 -6.92 12.48 15.38
C ARG A 100 -7.17 11.94 13.98
N ASP A 101 -6.49 12.55 13.01
CA ASP A 101 -6.36 12.06 11.63
C ASP A 101 -5.45 10.82 11.63
N ILE A 102 -5.94 9.74 11.03
CA ILE A 102 -5.20 8.50 10.76
C ILE A 102 -5.05 8.40 9.24
N GLU A 103 -3.85 8.06 8.75
CA GLU A 103 -3.63 7.86 7.32
C GLU A 103 -3.27 6.41 7.02
N ILE A 104 -3.99 5.81 6.06
CA ILE A 104 -3.83 4.43 5.64
C ILE A 104 -3.59 4.43 4.13
N ASN A 105 -2.41 3.95 3.71
CA ASN A 105 -2.04 3.86 2.31
C ASN A 105 -1.93 2.39 1.90
N VAL A 106 -2.76 1.97 0.95
CA VAL A 106 -2.84 0.61 0.41
C VAL A 106 -2.33 0.64 -1.03
N ILE A 107 -1.10 0.20 -1.25
CA ILE A 107 -0.42 0.30 -2.53
C ILE A 107 -0.07 -1.10 -3.03
N PHE A 108 -0.56 -1.49 -4.21
CA PHE A 108 -0.36 -2.86 -4.76
C PHE A 108 -0.69 -3.97 -3.75
N SER A 109 -1.72 -3.74 -2.93
CA SER A 109 -2.02 -4.56 -1.74
C SER A 109 -3.52 -4.80 -1.60
N ASN A 110 -3.89 -5.79 -0.79
CA ASN A 110 -5.25 -5.91 -0.28
C ASN A 110 -5.27 -5.56 1.20
N ALA A 111 -6.22 -4.75 1.64
CA ALA A 111 -6.40 -4.42 3.05
C ALA A 111 -7.86 -4.54 3.46
N THR A 112 -8.09 -5.00 4.68
CA THR A 112 -9.39 -4.99 5.33
C THR A 112 -9.32 -4.04 6.52
N LEU A 113 -10.07 -2.95 6.50
CA LEU A 113 -10.19 -2.00 7.61
C LEU A 113 -11.43 -2.34 8.43
N ILE A 114 -11.23 -2.79 9.65
CA ILE A 114 -12.30 -3.19 10.58
C ILE A 114 -12.53 -2.06 11.57
N LEU A 115 -13.78 -1.58 11.58
CA LEU A 115 -14.23 -0.46 12.39
C LEU A 115 -15.38 -0.91 13.32
N SER A 116 -15.50 -0.24 14.46
CA SER A 116 -16.66 -0.40 15.32
C SER A 116 -17.83 0.48 14.88
N SER A 117 -19.05 -0.05 14.95
CA SER A 117 -20.28 0.70 14.64
C SER A 117 -20.66 1.74 15.69
N ASP A 118 -20.18 1.60 16.93
CA ASP A 118 -20.52 2.47 18.07
C ASP A 118 -19.69 3.76 18.14
N LYS A 119 -18.51 3.79 17.51
CA LYS A 119 -17.61 4.94 17.47
C LYS A 119 -17.94 5.88 16.30
N PRO A 120 -17.90 7.22 16.48
CA PRO A 120 -18.08 8.18 15.39
C PRO A 120 -16.81 8.24 14.52
N ILE A 121 -16.79 7.52 13.40
CA ILE A 121 -15.64 7.39 12.50
C ILE A 121 -16.05 7.84 11.10
N VAL A 122 -15.20 8.64 10.48
CA VAL A 122 -15.34 9.12 9.09
C VAL A 122 -14.15 8.63 8.30
N VAL A 123 -14.40 7.86 7.25
CA VAL A 123 -13.37 7.36 6.33
C VAL A 123 -13.46 8.14 5.02
N GLU A 124 -12.43 8.92 4.72
CA GLU A 124 -12.23 9.59 3.44
C GLU A 124 -11.36 8.69 2.55
N ALA A 125 -12.00 7.91 1.69
CA ALA A 125 -11.34 6.98 0.79
C ALA A 125 -11.02 7.64 -0.56
N SER A 126 -9.76 7.54 -0.97
CA SER A 126 -9.27 8.03 -2.27
C SER A 126 -8.69 6.85 -3.05
N THR A 127 -9.32 6.49 -4.18
CA THR A 127 -8.90 5.33 -4.98
C THR A 127 -8.34 5.78 -6.32
N ALA A 128 -7.15 5.28 -6.67
CA ALA A 128 -6.54 5.45 -7.98
C ALA A 128 -6.16 4.08 -8.57
N PHE A 129 -6.88 3.65 -9.61
CA PHE A 129 -6.64 2.37 -10.29
C PHE A 129 -6.71 1.15 -9.34
N GLY A 130 -7.73 1.09 -8.48
CA GLY A 130 -7.89 0.02 -7.48
C GLY A 130 -9.35 -0.31 -7.24
N ALA A 131 -9.67 -0.75 -6.02
CA ALA A 131 -11.05 -0.89 -5.55
C ALA A 131 -11.14 -0.52 -4.08
N THR A 132 -12.10 0.32 -3.70
CA THR A 132 -12.50 0.49 -2.31
C THR A 132 -13.94 0.05 -2.16
N GLU A 133 -14.17 -0.96 -1.33
CA GLU A 133 -15.50 -1.51 -1.02
C GLU A 133 -15.90 -1.07 0.38
N ALA A 134 -17.11 -0.52 0.51
CA ALA A 134 -17.67 -0.03 1.76
C ALA A 134 -18.92 -0.82 2.18
N PRO A 135 -19.28 -0.82 3.49
CA PRO A 135 -20.40 -1.62 4.02
C PRO A 135 -21.77 -1.24 3.46
N ASP A 136 -21.92 -0.05 2.89
CA ASP A 136 -23.15 0.43 2.26
C ASP A 136 -23.34 -0.11 0.82
N GLY A 137 -22.44 -0.97 0.37
CA GLY A 137 -22.46 -1.59 -0.96
C GLY A 137 -21.79 -0.74 -2.04
N VAL A 138 -21.19 0.40 -1.67
CA VAL A 138 -20.40 1.20 -2.61
C VAL A 138 -19.08 0.49 -2.92
N SER A 139 -18.74 0.42 -4.20
CA SER A 139 -17.45 -0.06 -4.70
C SER A 139 -16.86 0.99 -5.64
N ALA A 140 -15.86 1.74 -5.19
CA ALA A 140 -15.18 2.76 -5.97
C ALA A 140 -13.92 2.19 -6.63
N ALA A 141 -13.86 2.18 -7.96
CA ALA A 141 -12.64 1.78 -8.69
C ALA A 141 -11.66 2.95 -8.93
N PHE A 142 -12.19 4.18 -8.86
CA PHE A 142 -11.46 5.42 -9.04
C PHE A 142 -12.24 6.59 -8.39
N GLY A 143 -11.53 7.57 -7.83
CA GLY A 143 -12.12 8.79 -7.26
C GLY A 143 -12.17 8.80 -5.74
N GLU A 144 -12.89 9.78 -5.19
CA GLU A 144 -13.07 9.98 -3.76
C GLU A 144 -14.43 9.46 -3.30
N TYR A 145 -14.47 8.90 -2.10
CA TYR A 145 -15.69 8.43 -1.45
C TYR A 145 -15.57 8.58 0.06
N VAL A 146 -16.64 9.02 0.71
CA VAL A 146 -16.66 9.24 2.17
C VAL A 146 -17.64 8.28 2.81
N TYR A 147 -17.14 7.39 3.67
CA TYR A 147 -17.94 6.52 4.51
C TYR A 147 -18.06 7.09 5.93
N ARG A 148 -19.22 6.96 6.55
CA ARG A 148 -19.47 7.39 7.94
C ARG A 148 -20.11 6.24 8.71
N THR A 149 -19.60 5.96 9.91
CA THR A 149 -20.20 4.93 10.76
C THR A 149 -21.54 5.42 11.33
N PRO A 150 -22.46 4.50 11.68
CA PRO A 150 -23.74 4.86 12.30
C PRO A 150 -23.60 5.64 13.62
N GLY A 151 -22.49 5.45 14.35
CA GLY A 151 -22.18 6.18 15.59
C GLY A 151 -21.95 7.68 15.41
N THR A 152 -21.77 8.17 14.17
CA THR A 152 -21.65 9.60 13.87
C THR A 152 -23.02 10.28 13.97
N ARG A 153 -23.29 10.98 15.08
CA ARG A 153 -24.59 11.61 15.35
C ARG A 153 -24.78 12.97 14.69
N GLN A 154 -23.73 13.79 14.53
CA GLN A 154 -23.75 15.10 13.82
C GLN A 154 -22.43 15.38 13.07
N GLU A 155 -22.45 16.30 12.08
CA GLU A 155 -21.26 16.74 11.32
C GLU A 155 -20.19 17.41 12.18
N ASP A 156 -20.57 17.98 13.33
CA ASP A 156 -19.72 18.77 14.24
C ASP A 156 -19.35 18.01 15.53
N ASP A 157 -19.73 16.73 15.65
CA ASP A 157 -19.32 15.90 16.78
C ASP A 157 -17.85 15.49 16.63
N GLU A 158 -17.14 15.37 17.77
CA GLU A 158 -15.77 14.84 17.81
C GLU A 158 -15.75 13.44 17.18
N HIS A 159 -15.15 13.32 15.99
CA HIS A 159 -15.04 12.09 15.24
C HIS A 159 -13.59 11.74 14.92
N ILE A 160 -13.35 10.45 14.71
CA ILE A 160 -12.06 9.96 14.21
C ILE A 160 -12.10 10.05 12.69
N LYS A 161 -11.09 10.71 12.12
CA LYS A 161 -10.97 10.85 10.68
C LYS A 161 -9.89 9.91 10.16
N ILE A 162 -10.25 9.05 9.22
CA ILE A 162 -9.35 8.10 8.55
C ILE A 162 -9.25 8.51 7.09
N LYS A 163 -8.05 8.88 6.64
CA LYS A 163 -7.74 9.06 5.21
C LYS A 163 -7.23 7.74 4.67
N ALA A 164 -7.95 7.16 3.73
CA ALA A 164 -7.64 5.84 3.21
C ALA A 164 -7.34 5.94 1.71
N ASN A 165 -6.06 5.87 1.35
CA ASN A 165 -5.63 5.94 -0.05
C ASN A 165 -5.38 4.54 -0.60
N THR A 166 -6.03 4.19 -1.71
CA THR A 166 -5.89 2.90 -2.38
C THR A 166 -5.35 3.08 -3.79
N VAL A 167 -4.18 2.51 -4.09
CA VAL A 167 -3.51 2.63 -5.38
C VAL A 167 -3.12 1.25 -5.91
N PHE A 168 -3.63 0.85 -7.08
CA PHE A 168 -3.36 -0.49 -7.64
C PHE A 168 -3.62 -1.66 -6.68
N GLY A 169 -4.56 -1.49 -5.76
CA GLY A 169 -4.89 -2.45 -4.70
C GLY A 169 -6.38 -2.48 -4.39
N LYS A 170 -6.75 -3.19 -3.33
CA LYS A 170 -8.11 -3.25 -2.81
C LYS A 170 -8.16 -2.88 -1.33
N LEU A 171 -9.07 -2.01 -0.94
CA LEU A 171 -9.45 -1.75 0.44
C LEU A 171 -10.89 -2.21 0.67
N THR A 172 -11.12 -3.03 1.68
CA THR A 172 -12.46 -3.43 2.12
C THR A 172 -12.69 -2.80 3.49
N ILE A 173 -13.73 -2.01 3.63
CA ILE A 173 -14.14 -1.45 4.91
C ILE A 173 -15.22 -2.36 5.48
N GLU A 174 -14.99 -2.88 6.68
CA GLU A 174 -15.92 -3.72 7.42
C GLU A 174 -16.30 -3.04 8.73
N VAL A 175 -17.58 -3.13 9.09
CA VAL A 175 -18.10 -2.58 10.35
C VAL A 175 -18.67 -3.71 11.19
N ARG A 176 -18.17 -3.84 12.42
CA ARG A 176 -18.68 -4.81 13.40
C ARG A 176 -19.78 -4.18 14.26
N HIS A 177 -20.86 -4.94 14.43
CA HIS A 177 -21.90 -4.67 15.42
C HIS A 177 -21.57 -5.51 16.66
N ASN A 178 -21.34 -4.82 17.79
CA ASN A 178 -21.17 -5.46 19.09
C ASN A 178 -22.52 -5.49 19.82
#